data_AF-A0A7V5N9D7-F1
#
_entry.id   AF-A0A7V5N9D7-F1
#
_cell.length_a   1.000
_cell.length_b   1.000
_cell.length_c   1.000
_cell.angle_alpha   90.00
_cell.angle_beta   90.00
_cell.angle_gamma   90.00
#
_symmetry.space_group_name_H-M   'P 1'
#
loop_
_entity.id
_entity.type
_entity.pdbx_description
1 polymer ?
#
loop_
_entity_poly.entity_id
_entity_poly.type
_entity_poly.pdbx_seq_one_letter_code
_entity_poly.pdbx_strand_id
1 'polypeptide(L)'
;MMINLRRPCAGAFLVASFMILSNKLVQAQQASDATRPEAKFVVPIADIDRSYLRNDVTIQGVITSYKPSWRETAPHSFVLKDGTGNLRVAVWPNVWAQIPFRDKLKEGTEITARVTIAEFRGALEGHLDKAAQIWLGLAKPGLEKESSGTAGKGQPSATASPSVPSSAPPITWKTDIGEALQTGKSQKKKILVFFANPDSDNGRYVEEKILGDPRVRALLAEKFVCVRVDMRTQPDLAKQLQAFRAGTIGFYQSDGKPLRSHLVPRTADELLDAIK
;
A
#
# COMPACT_ATOMS: atom_id res chain seq x y z
N MET A 1 -74.90 -25.46 -52.55
CA MET A 1 -74.53 -24.08 -52.88
C MET A 1 -73.29 -23.75 -52.04
N MET A 2 -72.09 -24.02 -52.56
CA MET A 2 -71.21 -23.11 -53.31
C MET A 2 -70.43 -22.11 -52.44
N ILE A 3 -69.09 -22.26 -52.48
CA ILE A 3 -68.02 -21.21 -52.59
C ILE A 3 -67.81 -20.35 -51.32
N ASN A 4 -66.72 -20.44 -50.53
CA ASN A 4 -65.26 -20.36 -50.75
C ASN A 4 -64.68 -18.91 -50.80
N LEU A 5 -63.70 -18.67 -49.90
CA LEU A 5 -62.52 -17.80 -50.01
C LEU A 5 -62.64 -16.25 -49.87
N ARG A 6 -62.02 -15.65 -48.83
CA ARG A 6 -60.72 -14.92 -48.88
C ARG A 6 -60.41 -14.09 -47.61
N ARG A 7 -59.11 -14.07 -47.29
CA ARG A 7 -58.32 -13.26 -46.31
C ARG A 7 -58.40 -11.73 -46.65
N PRO A 8 -57.66 -10.78 -46.02
CA PRO A 8 -56.76 -10.81 -44.85
C PRO A 8 -56.96 -9.65 -43.82
N CYS A 9 -56.38 -9.77 -42.63
CA CYS A 9 -56.18 -8.64 -41.72
C CYS A 9 -54.82 -7.97 -42.02
N ALA A 10 -54.84 -6.71 -42.48
CA ALA A 10 -53.83 -5.71 -42.17
C ALA A 10 -54.06 -5.27 -40.71
N GLY A 11 -53.09 -5.02 -39.84
CA GLY A 11 -51.77 -4.42 -40.04
C GLY A 11 -51.82 -3.01 -39.45
N ALA A 12 -51.32 -2.83 -38.22
CA ALA A 12 -50.74 -1.57 -37.72
C ALA A 12 -50.25 -1.71 -36.27
N PHE A 13 -48.93 -1.69 -36.13
CA PHE A 13 -48.13 -1.05 -35.09
C PHE A 13 -48.87 -0.49 -33.85
N LEU A 14 -48.47 -0.95 -32.66
CA LEU A 14 -48.28 -0.04 -31.55
C LEU A 14 -46.99 -0.36 -30.79
N VAL A 15 -46.21 0.69 -30.67
CA VAL A 15 -44.82 0.76 -30.24
C VAL A 15 -44.75 0.71 -28.71
N ALA A 16 -43.76 -0.05 -28.23
CA ALA A 16 -43.08 0.06 -26.94
C ALA A 16 -43.81 0.83 -25.82
N SER A 17 -44.56 0.11 -24.99
CA SER A 17 -44.89 0.53 -23.63
C SER A 17 -44.50 -0.57 -22.66
N PHE A 18 -43.19 -0.72 -22.46
CA PHE A 18 -42.65 -1.59 -21.42
C PHE A 18 -41.28 -1.06 -20.98
N MET A 19 -41.21 0.20 -20.55
CA MET A 19 -39.91 0.72 -20.10
C MET A 19 -39.93 1.88 -19.11
N ILE A 20 -40.89 1.96 -18.18
CA ILE A 20 -40.75 2.95 -17.08
C ILE A 20 -41.36 2.42 -15.77
N LEU A 21 -40.89 1.29 -15.23
CA LEU A 21 -41.12 1.00 -13.80
C LEU A 21 -40.14 0.03 -13.11
N SER A 22 -38.88 -0.07 -13.57
CA SER A 22 -37.87 -0.89 -12.86
C SER A 22 -36.58 -0.14 -12.49
N ASN A 23 -36.45 1.15 -12.84
CA ASN A 23 -35.16 1.85 -12.72
C ASN A 23 -34.90 2.51 -11.36
N LYS A 24 -35.79 2.39 -10.37
CA LYS A 24 -35.61 2.99 -9.04
C LYS A 24 -35.12 2.04 -7.95
N LEU A 25 -34.92 0.75 -8.24
CA LEU A 25 -34.42 -0.22 -7.26
C LEU A 25 -32.97 -0.66 -7.48
N VAL A 26 -32.35 -0.30 -8.60
CA VAL A 26 -30.93 -0.62 -8.87
C VAL A 26 -29.97 0.42 -8.30
N GLN A 27 -30.43 1.64 -7.98
CA GLN A 27 -29.57 2.71 -7.48
C GLN A 27 -29.23 2.65 -5.98
N ALA A 28 -29.86 1.78 -5.19
CA ALA A 28 -29.56 1.67 -3.76
C ALA A 28 -28.40 0.70 -3.43
N GLN A 29 -27.87 -0.03 -4.43
CA GLN A 29 -26.84 -1.05 -4.20
C GLN A 29 -25.44 -0.66 -4.72
N GLN A 30 -25.30 0.50 -5.38
CA GLN A 30 -24.02 0.99 -5.90
C GLN A 30 -23.34 2.05 -5.01
N ALA A 31 -23.90 2.36 -3.84
CA ALA A 31 -23.31 3.32 -2.90
C ALA A 31 -22.37 2.68 -1.85
N SER A 32 -22.15 1.36 -1.90
CA SER A 32 -21.27 0.66 -0.93
C SER A 32 -19.91 0.25 -1.49
N ASP A 33 -19.71 0.33 -2.81
CA ASP A 33 -18.49 -0.16 -3.48
C ASP A 33 -17.50 0.97 -3.84
N ALA A 34 -17.93 2.23 -3.82
CA ALA A 34 -17.15 3.35 -4.34
C ALA A 34 -16.12 3.96 -3.37
N THR A 35 -15.76 3.29 -2.28
CA THR A 35 -14.65 3.72 -1.41
C THR A 35 -13.91 2.53 -0.79
N ARG A 36 -13.63 1.51 -1.61
CA ARG A 36 -12.56 0.56 -1.30
C ARG A 36 -11.27 1.14 -1.89
N PRO A 37 -10.43 1.87 -1.14
CA PRO A 37 -9.09 2.15 -1.62
C PRO A 37 -8.45 0.80 -1.93
N GLU A 38 -7.97 0.62 -3.15
CA GLU A 38 -7.09 -0.49 -3.50
C GLU A 38 -6.02 -0.59 -2.42
N ALA A 39 -6.09 -1.65 -1.62
CA ALA A 39 -5.05 -2.00 -0.68
C ALA A 39 -3.85 -2.47 -1.51
N LYS A 40 -3.03 -1.51 -1.96
CA LYS A 40 -1.89 -1.78 -2.86
C LYS A 40 -0.82 -2.70 -2.24
N PHE A 41 -0.88 -2.99 -0.94
CA PHE A 41 -0.04 -3.98 -0.27
C PHE A 41 -0.71 -4.49 1.01
N VAL A 42 -0.97 -5.80 1.10
CA VAL A 42 -1.45 -6.46 2.32
C VAL A 42 -0.26 -7.16 2.98
N VAL A 43 -0.01 -6.85 4.25
CA VAL A 43 1.10 -7.40 5.03
C VAL A 43 0.62 -8.68 5.74
N PRO A 44 1.31 -9.83 5.58
CA PRO A 44 1.01 -11.02 6.36
C PRO A 44 1.17 -10.74 7.86
N ILE A 45 0.24 -11.23 8.68
CA ILE A 45 0.25 -10.94 10.12
C ILE A 45 1.54 -11.44 10.80
N ALA A 46 2.10 -12.56 10.35
CA ALA A 46 3.34 -13.12 10.91
C ALA A 46 4.57 -12.21 10.70
N ASP A 47 4.56 -11.38 9.67
CA ASP A 47 5.67 -10.49 9.34
C ASP A 47 5.60 -9.17 10.12
N ILE A 48 4.54 -8.96 10.90
CA ILE A 48 4.36 -7.75 11.71
C ILE A 48 5.19 -7.88 12.98
N ASP A 49 6.33 -7.19 13.00
CA ASP A 49 7.18 -7.04 14.18
C ASP A 49 7.18 -5.60 14.73
N ARG A 50 8.03 -5.33 15.73
CA ARG A 50 8.12 -4.02 16.41
C ARG A 50 8.58 -2.89 15.50
N SER A 51 9.21 -3.16 14.36
CA SER A 51 9.55 -2.16 13.34
C SER A 51 8.31 -1.48 12.76
N TYR A 52 7.15 -2.14 12.81
CA TYR A 52 5.89 -1.56 12.37
C TYR A 52 5.26 -0.62 13.40
N LEU A 53 5.81 -0.50 14.62
CA LEU A 53 5.24 0.38 15.64
C LEU A 53 5.04 1.81 15.13
N ARG A 54 3.82 2.31 15.36
CA ARG A 54 3.28 3.61 14.95
C ARG A 54 3.16 3.79 13.44
N ASN A 55 3.17 2.71 12.65
CA ASN A 55 2.93 2.74 11.21
C ASN A 55 1.59 2.08 10.85
N ASP A 56 0.89 2.70 9.90
CA ASP A 56 -0.26 2.08 9.24
C ASP A 56 0.18 0.90 8.37
N VAL A 57 -0.47 -0.25 8.55
CA VAL A 57 -0.36 -1.44 7.70
C VAL A 57 -1.74 -1.90 7.28
N THR A 58 -1.86 -2.51 6.10
CA THR A 58 -3.09 -3.19 5.71
C THR A 58 -2.97 -4.67 6.03
N ILE A 59 -3.90 -5.18 6.80
CA ILE A 59 -4.02 -6.60 7.14
C ILE A 59 -5.36 -7.12 6.65
N GLN A 60 -5.40 -8.41 6.36
CA GLN A 60 -6.63 -9.12 6.04
C GLN A 60 -6.71 -10.37 6.91
N GLY A 61 -7.91 -10.93 7.04
CA GLY A 61 -8.08 -12.20 7.70
C GLY A 61 -9.49 -12.41 8.23
N VAL A 62 -9.65 -13.52 8.92
CA VAL A 62 -10.90 -13.93 9.57
C VAL A 62 -10.87 -13.47 11.03
N ILE A 63 -11.96 -12.87 11.49
CA ILE A 63 -12.17 -12.60 12.91
C ILE A 63 -12.33 -13.93 13.64
N THR A 64 -11.41 -14.27 14.52
CA THR A 64 -11.43 -15.51 15.32
C THR A 64 -11.94 -15.31 16.74
N SER A 65 -11.88 -14.09 17.24
CA SER A 65 -12.42 -13.71 18.54
C SER A 65 -12.91 -12.28 18.49
N TYR A 66 -14.07 -12.01 19.07
CA TYR A 66 -14.58 -10.65 19.26
C TYR A 66 -14.86 -10.39 20.75
N LYS A 67 -14.33 -9.28 21.26
CA LYS A 67 -14.56 -8.79 22.62
C LYS A 67 -15.20 -7.40 22.54
N PRO A 68 -16.47 -7.25 22.99
CA PRO A 68 -17.10 -5.94 23.05
C PRO A 68 -16.40 -5.06 24.08
N SER A 69 -16.60 -3.75 23.95
CA SER A 69 -16.15 -2.82 24.97
C SER A 69 -16.88 -3.07 26.30
N TRP A 70 -16.10 -3.29 27.36
CA TRP A 70 -16.58 -3.50 28.74
C TRP A 70 -16.94 -2.21 29.51
N ARG A 71 -16.58 -1.03 29.01
CA ARG A 71 -16.86 0.31 29.60
C ARG A 71 -16.84 1.37 28.50
N GLU A 72 -17.55 2.48 28.67
CA GLU A 72 -17.69 3.53 27.64
C GLU A 72 -16.38 4.08 27.06
N THR A 73 -15.27 4.03 27.81
CA THR A 73 -13.95 4.52 27.39
C THR A 73 -13.03 3.43 26.86
N ALA A 74 -13.44 2.17 26.87
CA ALA A 74 -12.59 1.06 26.45
C ALA A 74 -12.81 0.71 24.98
N PRO A 75 -11.78 0.19 24.28
CA PRO A 75 -11.93 -0.21 22.89
C PRO A 75 -12.73 -1.50 22.76
N HIS A 76 -13.50 -1.61 21.67
CA HIS A 76 -13.87 -2.90 21.11
C HIS A 76 -12.61 -3.57 20.58
N SER A 77 -12.49 -4.88 20.71
CA SER A 77 -11.34 -5.57 20.13
C SER A 77 -11.71 -6.89 19.50
N PHE A 78 -11.04 -7.22 18.41
CA PHE A 78 -11.17 -8.50 17.76
C PHE A 78 -9.80 -9.04 17.37
N VAL A 79 -9.69 -10.35 17.19
CA VAL A 79 -8.46 -11.02 16.75
C VAL A 79 -8.62 -11.43 15.30
N LEU A 80 -7.77 -10.90 14.43
CA LEU A 80 -7.67 -11.30 13.03
C LEU A 80 -6.69 -12.46 12.87
N LYS A 81 -7.05 -13.42 12.02
CA LYS A 81 -6.19 -14.53 11.61
C LYS A 81 -6.16 -14.65 10.09
N ASP A 82 -4.97 -14.61 9.50
CA ASP A 82 -4.73 -14.69 8.04
C ASP A 82 -4.11 -16.05 7.63
N GLY A 83 -4.08 -17.02 8.53
CA GLY A 83 -3.38 -18.30 8.33
C GLY A 83 -1.87 -18.24 8.62
N THR A 84 -1.24 -17.07 8.47
CA THR A 84 0.18 -16.84 8.83
C THR A 84 0.36 -16.53 10.31
N GLY A 85 -0.58 -15.81 10.93
CA GLY A 85 -0.51 -15.43 12.35
C GLY A 85 -1.81 -14.81 12.84
N ASN A 86 -1.77 -14.29 14.07
CA ASN A 86 -2.92 -13.70 14.75
C ASN A 86 -2.56 -12.29 15.25
N LEU A 87 -3.41 -11.29 15.01
CA LEU A 87 -3.21 -9.93 15.52
C LEU A 87 -4.48 -9.42 16.19
N ARG A 88 -4.33 -8.83 17.38
CA ARG A 88 -5.41 -8.09 18.03
C ARG A 88 -5.58 -6.74 17.34
N VAL A 89 -6.81 -6.41 16.96
CA VAL A 89 -7.19 -5.08 16.49
C VAL A 89 -8.06 -4.41 17.55
N ALA A 90 -7.66 -3.23 17.99
CA ALA A 90 -8.38 -2.38 18.92
C ALA A 90 -9.08 -1.25 18.17
N VAL A 91 -10.38 -1.09 18.41
CA VAL A 91 -11.23 -0.05 17.83
C VAL A 91 -11.87 0.76 18.95
N TRP A 92 -11.51 2.03 19.05
CA TRP A 92 -12.04 2.91 20.08
C TRP A 92 -13.53 3.23 19.85
N PRO A 93 -14.33 3.48 20.90
CA PRO A 93 -15.78 3.69 20.79
C PRO A 93 -16.20 4.78 19.79
N ASN A 94 -15.43 5.87 19.71
CA ASN A 94 -15.65 6.96 18.76
C ASN A 94 -15.50 6.50 17.30
N VAL A 95 -14.57 5.59 17.02
CA VAL A 95 -14.37 5.00 15.68
C VAL A 95 -15.41 3.91 15.42
N TRP A 96 -15.66 3.05 16.42
CA TRP A 96 -16.64 1.97 16.33
C TRP A 96 -18.05 2.47 15.99
N ALA A 97 -18.46 3.59 16.60
CA ALA A 97 -19.74 4.22 16.34
C ALA A 97 -19.93 4.65 14.86
N GLN A 98 -18.84 4.91 14.14
CA GLN A 98 -18.84 5.37 12.76
C GLN A 98 -18.78 4.23 11.73
N ILE A 99 -18.59 2.98 12.15
CA ILE A 99 -18.51 1.83 11.23
C ILE A 99 -19.94 1.41 10.83
N PRO A 100 -20.33 1.51 9.54
CA PRO A 100 -21.71 1.27 9.10
C PRO A 100 -22.13 -0.21 9.15
N PHE A 101 -21.17 -1.13 9.18
CA PHE A 101 -21.40 -2.58 9.22
C PHE A 101 -20.90 -3.23 10.52
N ARG A 102 -20.77 -2.46 11.60
CA ARG A 102 -20.25 -2.96 12.89
C ARG A 102 -20.97 -4.20 13.42
N ASP A 103 -22.26 -4.34 13.15
CA ASP A 103 -23.07 -5.50 13.55
C ASP A 103 -22.67 -6.80 12.83
N LYS A 104 -21.94 -6.68 11.72
CA LYS A 104 -21.39 -7.81 10.96
C LYS A 104 -19.99 -8.21 11.41
N LEU A 105 -19.30 -7.43 12.25
CA LEU A 105 -17.96 -7.74 12.75
C LEU A 105 -18.03 -8.78 13.89
N LYS A 106 -18.30 -10.04 13.53
CA LYS A 106 -18.40 -11.17 14.45
C LYS A 106 -17.39 -12.27 14.09
N GLU A 107 -17.23 -13.23 14.98
CA GLU A 107 -16.39 -14.41 14.74
C GLU A 107 -16.81 -15.12 13.44
N GLY A 108 -15.83 -15.51 12.64
CA GLY A 108 -16.02 -16.07 11.30
C GLY A 108 -16.09 -15.03 10.17
N THR A 109 -16.11 -13.73 10.48
CA THR A 109 -16.21 -12.70 9.43
C THR A 109 -14.85 -12.39 8.83
N GLU A 110 -14.76 -12.43 7.51
CA GLU A 110 -13.60 -11.98 6.75
C GLU A 110 -13.62 -10.46 6.61
N ILE A 111 -12.49 -9.83 6.95
CA ILE A 111 -12.34 -8.39 6.80
C ILE A 111 -10.97 -8.05 6.22
N THR A 112 -10.89 -6.84 5.70
CA THR A 112 -9.64 -6.15 5.43
C THR A 112 -9.62 -4.87 6.25
N ALA A 113 -8.53 -4.59 6.94
CA ALA A 113 -8.39 -3.40 7.76
C ALA A 113 -7.01 -2.76 7.59
N ARG A 114 -6.99 -1.44 7.46
CA ARG A 114 -5.77 -0.64 7.59
C ARG A 114 -5.66 -0.15 9.02
N VAL A 115 -4.65 -0.62 9.74
CA VAL A 115 -4.47 -0.38 11.18
C VAL A 115 -3.09 0.21 11.45
N THR A 116 -2.99 1.08 12.44
CA THR A 116 -1.72 1.58 12.97
C THR A 116 -1.20 0.57 13.98
N ILE A 117 -0.01 -0.01 13.77
CA ILE A 117 0.53 -0.94 14.74
C ILE A 117 0.96 -0.18 16.00
N ALA A 118 0.52 -0.66 17.16
CA ALA A 118 0.83 -0.12 18.47
C ALA A 118 1.28 -1.27 19.39
N GLU A 119 1.90 -0.92 20.51
CA GLU A 119 2.22 -1.87 21.57
C GLU A 119 1.28 -1.66 22.74
N PHE A 120 0.69 -2.74 23.24
CA PHE A 120 -0.13 -2.72 24.44
C PHE A 120 0.25 -3.89 25.35
N ARG A 121 0.66 -3.56 26.58
CA ARG A 121 1.12 -4.54 27.59
C ARG A 121 2.19 -5.50 27.06
N GLY A 122 3.11 -4.99 26.23
CA GLY A 122 4.22 -5.77 25.66
C GLY A 122 3.87 -6.63 24.44
N ALA A 123 2.63 -6.56 23.94
CA ALA A 123 2.18 -7.25 22.73
C ALA A 123 1.82 -6.25 21.61
N LEU A 124 2.06 -6.64 20.36
CA LEU A 124 1.67 -5.84 19.19
C LEU A 124 0.15 -5.94 18.96
N GLU A 125 -0.46 -4.80 18.66
CA GLU A 125 -1.86 -4.69 18.27
C GLU A 125 -2.05 -3.67 17.14
N GLY A 126 -3.08 -3.84 16.32
CA GLY A 126 -3.49 -2.85 15.34
C GLY A 126 -4.51 -1.89 15.95
N HIS A 127 -4.30 -0.58 15.82
CA HIS A 127 -5.30 0.44 16.14
C HIS A 127 -6.02 0.83 14.87
N LEU A 128 -7.35 0.77 14.91
CA LEU A 128 -8.17 1.32 13.85
C LEU A 128 -8.51 2.77 14.18
N ASP A 129 -7.83 3.71 13.52
CA ASP A 129 -7.98 5.14 13.79
C ASP A 129 -9.20 5.76 13.08
N LYS A 130 -9.63 5.17 11.97
CA LYS A 130 -10.74 5.68 11.15
C LYS A 130 -11.67 4.56 10.69
N ALA A 131 -12.99 4.82 10.70
CA ALA A 131 -13.98 3.86 10.22
C ALA A 131 -13.86 3.56 8.72
N ALA A 132 -13.34 4.52 7.93
CA ALA A 132 -13.09 4.32 6.50
C ALA A 132 -11.89 3.40 6.21
N GLN A 133 -11.17 2.91 7.23
CA GLN A 133 -10.01 2.02 7.07
C GLN A 133 -10.38 0.53 7.23
N ILE A 134 -11.66 0.19 7.34
CA ILE A 134 -12.12 -1.20 7.43
C ILE A 134 -13.13 -1.51 6.33
N TRP A 135 -13.05 -2.71 5.78
CA TRP A 135 -13.94 -3.22 4.74
C TRP A 135 -14.28 -4.68 5.00
N LEU A 136 -15.48 -5.10 4.61
CA LEU A 136 -15.86 -6.51 4.62
C LEU A 136 -15.19 -7.26 3.45
N GLY A 137 -14.88 -8.53 3.69
CA GLY A 137 -14.22 -9.42 2.75
C GLY A 137 -12.71 -9.22 2.69
N LEU A 138 -12.03 -10.26 2.22
CA LEU A 138 -10.60 -10.22 1.90
C LEU A 138 -10.36 -9.32 0.68
N ALA A 139 -9.32 -8.50 0.71
CA ALA A 139 -8.83 -7.84 -0.48
C ALA A 139 -8.13 -8.93 -1.31
N LYS A 140 -8.66 -9.26 -2.50
CA LYS A 140 -7.89 -10.12 -3.41
C LYS A 140 -6.59 -9.36 -3.74
N PRO A 141 -5.40 -9.85 -3.40
CA PRO A 141 -4.18 -9.29 -3.98
C PRO A 141 -4.31 -9.46 -5.50
N GLY A 142 -4.11 -8.37 -6.24
CA GLY A 142 -4.45 -8.28 -7.66
C GLY A 142 -3.99 -9.47 -8.48
N LEU A 143 -4.96 -10.27 -8.95
CA LEU A 143 -4.85 -10.99 -10.20
C LEU A 143 -5.66 -10.20 -11.23
N GLU A 144 -5.06 -9.15 -11.79
CA GLU A 144 -5.55 -8.51 -13.00
C GLU A 144 -4.36 -7.83 -13.71
N LYS A 145 -3.59 -8.69 -14.40
CA LYS A 145 -3.00 -8.27 -15.68
C LYS A 145 -4.14 -8.22 -16.71
N GLU A 146 -4.14 -7.14 -17.47
CA GLU A 146 -4.65 -7.02 -18.85
C GLU A 146 -6.17 -7.04 -19.08
N SER A 147 -6.71 -5.85 -19.39
CA SER A 147 -7.70 -5.74 -20.45
C SER A 147 -7.57 -4.41 -21.22
N SER A 148 -6.59 -4.34 -22.11
CA SER A 148 -6.65 -3.50 -23.32
C SER A 148 -5.73 -4.10 -24.38
N GLY A 149 -6.30 -4.78 -25.38
CA GLY A 149 -5.55 -5.20 -26.56
C GLY A 149 -6.02 -6.50 -27.19
N THR A 150 -7.02 -6.42 -28.05
CA THR A 150 -7.45 -7.48 -28.97
C THR A 150 -6.32 -7.92 -29.92
N ALA A 151 -6.14 -9.25 -29.99
CA ALA A 151 -5.67 -10.06 -31.11
C ALA A 151 -4.35 -9.67 -31.82
N GLY A 152 -3.28 -10.38 -31.44
CA GLY A 152 -2.04 -10.48 -32.21
C GLY A 152 -1.41 -11.86 -32.04
N LYS A 153 -1.80 -12.77 -32.94
CA LYS A 153 -1.36 -14.16 -33.08
C LYS A 153 0.17 -14.27 -33.16
N GLY A 154 0.80 -15.10 -32.30
CA GLY A 154 2.19 -15.52 -32.48
C GLY A 154 2.93 -15.91 -31.20
N GLN A 155 2.66 -17.10 -30.67
CA GLN A 155 3.62 -17.83 -29.83
C GLN A 155 4.28 -18.86 -30.75
N PRO A 156 5.62 -18.80 -30.90
CA PRO A 156 6.37 -19.88 -30.29
C PRO A 156 7.67 -19.41 -29.61
N SER A 157 8.12 -20.32 -28.75
CA SER A 157 9.50 -20.51 -28.29
C SER A 157 9.92 -19.78 -27.01
N ALA A 158 10.07 -20.61 -25.99
CA ALA A 158 10.81 -20.34 -24.77
C ALA A 158 12.22 -19.81 -25.07
N THR A 159 12.57 -18.65 -24.51
CA THR A 159 13.94 -18.34 -24.04
C THR A 159 13.89 -17.18 -23.04
N ALA A 160 14.54 -17.37 -21.89
CA ALA A 160 14.93 -16.39 -20.86
C ALA A 160 13.83 -15.64 -20.07
N SER A 161 13.65 -16.05 -18.81
CA SER A 161 13.21 -15.17 -17.72
C SER A 161 14.01 -13.86 -17.73
N PRO A 162 13.40 -12.68 -17.52
CA PRO A 162 14.16 -11.49 -17.18
C PRO A 162 14.80 -11.74 -15.81
N SER A 163 16.06 -12.13 -15.83
CA SER A 163 16.90 -12.29 -14.66
C SER A 163 16.96 -10.96 -13.90
N VAL A 164 16.25 -10.91 -12.77
CA VAL A 164 16.52 -9.93 -11.71
C VAL A 164 18.02 -10.01 -11.44
N PRO A 165 18.79 -8.91 -11.53
CA PRO A 165 20.22 -8.95 -11.33
C PRO A 165 20.50 -9.33 -9.87
N SER A 166 20.78 -10.62 -9.64
CA SER A 166 21.10 -11.19 -8.33
C SER A 166 22.43 -10.66 -7.75
N SER A 167 23.13 -9.77 -8.48
CA SER A 167 24.42 -9.20 -8.09
C SER A 167 24.54 -7.75 -8.59
N ALA A 168 23.67 -6.86 -8.14
CA ALA A 168 23.90 -5.42 -8.32
C ALA A 168 25.13 -4.98 -7.49
N PRO A 169 25.98 -4.05 -7.95
CA PRO A 169 27.16 -3.59 -7.21
C PRO A 169 26.78 -2.95 -5.86
N PRO A 170 27.67 -3.02 -4.84
CA PRO A 170 27.41 -2.40 -3.55
C PRO A 170 27.33 -0.88 -3.68
N ILE A 171 26.52 -0.24 -2.83
CA ILE A 171 26.37 1.21 -2.84
C ILE A 171 27.69 1.82 -2.35
N THR A 172 28.30 2.65 -3.18
CA THR A 172 29.47 3.44 -2.79
C THR A 172 29.00 4.61 -1.94
N TRP A 173 29.03 4.43 -0.62
CA TRP A 173 28.65 5.47 0.33
C TRP A 173 29.75 6.52 0.48
N LYS A 174 29.40 7.79 0.27
CA LYS A 174 30.20 8.94 0.71
C LYS A 174 29.70 9.43 2.07
N THR A 175 30.58 9.97 2.89
CA THR A 175 30.21 10.59 4.18
C THR A 175 30.19 12.12 4.11
N ASP A 176 30.79 12.68 3.06
CA ASP A 176 30.88 14.12 2.82
C ASP A 176 29.92 14.56 1.71
N ILE A 177 29.02 15.49 2.03
CA ILE A 177 28.06 16.03 1.07
C ILE A 177 28.76 16.93 0.03
N GLY A 178 29.79 17.68 0.41
CA GLY A 178 30.52 18.56 -0.50
C GLY A 178 31.22 17.78 -1.62
N GLU A 179 31.90 16.69 -1.26
CA GLU A 179 32.54 15.78 -2.21
C GLU A 179 31.49 15.07 -3.09
N ALA A 180 30.35 14.70 -2.50
CA ALA A 180 29.25 14.09 -3.24
C ALA A 180 28.64 15.05 -4.25
N LEU A 181 28.42 16.32 -3.89
CA LEU A 181 27.94 17.37 -4.79
C LEU A 181 28.91 17.59 -5.95
N GLN A 182 30.22 17.61 -5.67
CA GLN A 182 31.24 17.78 -6.70
C GLN A 182 31.25 16.59 -7.66
N THR A 183 31.17 15.36 -7.13
CA THR A 183 31.02 14.13 -7.92
C THR A 183 29.74 14.15 -8.75
N GLY A 184 28.62 14.58 -8.17
CA GLY A 184 27.33 14.72 -8.84
C GLY A 184 27.37 15.73 -9.99
N LYS A 185 28.09 16.85 -9.81
CA LYS A 185 28.32 17.84 -10.88
C LYS A 185 29.18 17.26 -12.01
N SER A 186 30.29 16.60 -11.68
CA SER A 186 31.19 16.00 -12.68
C SER A 186 30.56 14.85 -13.45
N GLN A 187 29.74 14.01 -12.79
CA GLN A 187 29.09 12.85 -13.41
C GLN A 187 27.67 13.12 -13.90
N LYS A 188 27.15 14.36 -13.75
CA LYS A 188 25.73 14.72 -13.95
C LYS A 188 24.75 13.78 -13.23
N LYS A 189 25.15 13.25 -12.07
CA LYS A 189 24.33 12.38 -11.23
C LYS A 189 23.64 13.21 -10.15
N LYS A 190 22.43 12.77 -9.77
CA LYS A 190 21.69 13.34 -8.63
C LYS A 190 22.35 12.89 -7.33
N ILE A 191 22.02 13.55 -6.22
CA ILE A 191 22.52 13.17 -4.90
C ILE A 191 21.38 12.54 -4.11
N LEU A 192 21.66 11.40 -3.49
CA LEU A 192 20.77 10.80 -2.50
C LEU A 192 21.46 10.83 -1.15
N VAL A 193 20.82 11.43 -0.16
CA VAL A 193 21.33 11.48 1.21
C VAL A 193 20.48 10.58 2.07
N PHE A 194 21.10 9.55 2.64
CA PHE A 194 20.52 8.67 3.62
C PHE A 194 20.91 9.15 5.02
N PHE A 195 19.90 9.50 5.82
CA PHE A 195 20.08 9.88 7.22
C PHE A 195 20.03 8.65 8.10
N ALA A 196 21.22 8.11 8.37
CA ALA A 196 21.42 6.93 9.18
C ALA A 196 21.45 7.29 10.67
N ASN A 197 20.88 6.43 11.49
CA ASN A 197 21.14 6.40 12.92
C ASN A 197 21.27 4.93 13.33
N PRO A 198 22.45 4.45 13.76
CA PRO A 198 22.67 3.05 14.09
C PRO A 198 21.83 2.57 15.28
N ASP A 199 21.41 3.49 16.16
CA ASP A 199 20.58 3.20 17.34
C ASP A 199 19.09 3.11 17.01
N SER A 200 18.70 3.39 15.76
CA SER A 200 17.30 3.33 15.32
C SER A 200 17.03 2.09 14.48
N ASP A 201 16.10 1.25 14.93
CA ASP A 201 15.66 0.06 14.19
C ASP A 201 15.12 0.40 12.80
N ASN A 202 14.46 1.55 12.64
CA ASN A 202 13.99 2.02 11.33
C ASN A 202 15.16 2.36 10.39
N GLY A 203 16.21 3.02 10.91
CA GLY A 203 17.41 3.31 10.13
C GLY A 203 18.07 2.04 9.63
N ARG A 204 18.24 1.06 10.53
CA ARG A 204 18.81 -0.26 10.20
C ARG A 204 17.96 -1.01 9.17
N TYR A 205 16.64 -1.04 9.35
CA TYR A 205 15.73 -1.68 8.41
C TYR A 205 15.82 -1.08 7.00
N VAL A 206 15.79 0.25 6.89
CA VAL A 206 15.92 0.94 5.60
C VAL A 206 17.29 0.65 4.95
N GLU A 207 18.37 0.63 5.73
CA GLU A 207 19.72 0.34 5.22
C GLU A 207 19.88 -1.12 4.76
N GLU A 208 19.39 -2.08 5.54
CA GLU A 208 19.58 -3.50 5.28
C GLU A 208 18.57 -4.10 4.31
N LYS A 209 17.28 -3.76 4.46
CA LYS A 209 16.19 -4.39 3.71
C LYS A 209 15.81 -3.62 2.45
N ILE A 210 15.82 -2.30 2.51
CA ILE A 210 15.37 -1.44 1.39
C ILE A 210 16.56 -1.08 0.49
N LEU A 211 17.60 -0.47 1.06
CA LEU A 211 18.81 -0.11 0.34
C LEU A 211 19.69 -1.33 0.01
N GLY A 212 19.49 -2.44 0.72
CA GLY A 212 20.09 -3.73 0.40
C GLY A 212 19.48 -4.42 -0.83
N ASP A 213 18.27 -4.02 -1.27
CA ASP A 213 17.61 -4.64 -2.42
C ASP A 213 18.43 -4.42 -3.71
N PRO A 214 18.77 -5.48 -4.46
CA PRO A 214 19.56 -5.37 -5.69
C PRO A 214 18.96 -4.43 -6.74
N ARG A 215 17.63 -4.34 -6.83
CA ARG A 215 16.92 -3.47 -7.78
C ARG A 215 17.14 -2.00 -7.42
N VAL A 216 17.08 -1.68 -6.13
CA VAL A 216 17.35 -0.34 -5.61
C VAL A 216 18.82 0.01 -5.86
N ARG A 217 19.74 -0.88 -5.50
CA ARG A 217 21.19 -0.69 -5.69
C ARG A 217 21.57 -0.39 -7.13
N ALA A 218 20.99 -1.12 -8.08
CA ALA A 218 21.25 -0.91 -9.50
C ALA A 218 20.85 0.51 -9.94
N LEU A 219 19.66 0.97 -9.58
CA LEU A 219 19.18 2.31 -9.92
C LEU A 219 19.96 3.43 -9.22
N LEU A 220 20.32 3.21 -7.95
CA LEU A 220 21.12 4.15 -7.20
C LEU A 220 22.51 4.32 -7.83
N ALA A 221 23.19 3.23 -8.17
CA ALA A 221 24.52 3.28 -8.79
C ALA A 221 24.50 3.97 -10.16
N GLU A 222 23.43 3.78 -10.93
CA GLU A 222 23.26 4.38 -12.26
C GLU A 222 23.03 5.89 -12.19
N LYS A 223 22.08 6.34 -11.35
CA LYS A 223 21.53 7.71 -11.41
C LYS A 223 21.94 8.62 -10.26
N PHE A 224 22.40 8.07 -9.14
CA PHE A 224 22.64 8.81 -7.91
C PHE A 224 24.06 8.63 -7.36
N VAL A 225 24.55 9.64 -6.66
CA VAL A 225 25.67 9.55 -5.74
C VAL A 225 25.08 9.44 -4.34
N CYS A 226 25.34 8.32 -3.68
CA CYS A 226 24.77 8.02 -2.37
C CYS A 226 25.66 8.55 -1.25
N VAL A 227 25.05 9.29 -0.34
CA VAL A 227 25.70 9.86 0.84
C VAL A 227 25.04 9.31 2.08
N ARG A 228 25.84 8.83 3.02
CA ARG A 228 25.38 8.37 4.33
C ARG A 228 25.75 9.42 5.37
N VAL A 229 24.75 10.07 5.92
CA VAL A 229 24.90 11.04 7.01
C VAL A 229 24.48 10.36 8.31
N ASP A 230 25.42 10.22 9.22
CA ASP A 230 25.15 9.73 10.57
C ASP A 230 24.59 10.88 11.41
N MET A 231 23.32 10.76 11.81
CA MET A 231 22.61 11.78 12.59
C MET A 231 23.18 11.95 14.01
N ARG A 232 23.94 10.98 14.52
CA ARG A 232 24.59 11.04 15.85
C ARG A 232 25.83 11.92 15.81
N THR A 233 26.62 11.82 14.74
CA THR A 233 27.87 12.59 14.59
C THR A 233 27.63 13.95 13.94
N GLN A 234 26.58 14.09 13.12
CA GLN A 234 26.25 15.32 12.41
C GLN A 234 24.77 15.74 12.61
N PRO A 235 24.33 15.98 13.85
CA PRO A 235 22.93 16.33 14.14
C PRO A 235 22.52 17.68 13.55
N ASP A 236 23.43 18.66 13.49
CA ASP A 236 23.13 19.99 12.97
C ASP A 236 22.93 19.97 11.46
N LEU A 237 23.69 19.14 10.74
CA LEU A 237 23.51 18.93 9.31
C LEU A 237 22.16 18.27 9.01
N ALA A 238 21.76 17.27 9.80
CA ALA A 238 20.46 16.65 9.68
C ALA A 238 19.31 17.64 9.92
N LYS A 239 19.42 18.51 10.94
CA LYS A 239 18.44 19.57 11.20
C LYS A 239 18.37 20.61 10.08
N GLN A 240 19.52 21.05 9.56
CA GLN A 240 19.59 21.99 8.44
C GLN A 240 18.92 21.42 7.19
N LEU A 241 19.13 20.12 6.95
CA LEU A 241 18.46 19.37 5.91
C LEU A 241 17.09 18.85 6.35
N GLN A 242 16.48 19.38 7.41
CA GLN A 242 15.13 19.05 7.90
C GLN A 242 14.84 17.53 8.02
N ALA A 243 15.86 16.74 8.32
CA ALA A 243 15.76 15.32 8.60
C ALA A 243 15.70 15.11 10.12
N PHE A 244 14.51 14.86 10.63
CA PHE A 244 14.25 14.71 12.08
C PHE A 244 14.16 13.25 12.53
N ARG A 245 14.18 12.30 11.59
CA ARG A 245 14.01 10.87 11.86
C ARG A 245 15.06 10.05 11.12
N ALA A 246 15.53 8.99 11.76
CA ALA A 246 16.41 8.01 11.15
C ALA A 246 15.67 7.18 10.08
N GLY A 247 16.38 6.76 9.03
CA GLY A 247 15.77 6.08 7.89
C GLY A 247 15.16 7.04 6.86
N THR A 248 15.40 8.35 7.04
CA THR A 248 14.98 9.38 6.07
C THR A 248 15.93 9.40 4.89
N ILE A 249 15.38 9.55 3.70
CA ILE A 249 16.09 9.71 2.43
C ILE A 249 15.74 11.07 1.84
N GLY A 250 16.76 11.88 1.63
CA GLY A 250 16.68 13.14 0.88
C GLY A 250 17.17 12.95 -0.55
N PHE A 251 16.46 13.56 -1.49
CA PHE A 251 16.84 13.58 -2.91
C PHE A 251 17.21 15.00 -3.29
N TYR A 252 18.42 15.18 -3.79
CA TYR A 252 18.94 16.49 -4.18
C TYR A 252 19.48 16.45 -5.60
N GLN A 253 19.45 17.59 -6.27
CA GLN A 253 20.19 17.81 -7.49
C GLN A 253 21.69 17.95 -7.19
N SER A 254 22.51 17.92 -8.24
CA SER A 254 23.97 18.13 -8.13
C SER A 254 24.35 19.53 -7.65
N ASP A 255 23.42 20.49 -7.67
CA ASP A 255 23.59 21.83 -7.11
C ASP A 255 23.22 21.92 -5.61
N GLY A 256 22.71 20.84 -5.02
CA GLY A 256 22.29 20.77 -3.62
C GLY A 256 20.84 21.16 -3.37
N LYS A 257 20.06 21.49 -4.40
CA LYS A 257 18.63 21.77 -4.23
C LYS A 257 17.82 20.49 -4.04
N PRO A 258 16.83 20.47 -3.12
CA PRO A 258 15.96 19.31 -2.95
C PRO A 258 15.11 19.10 -4.21
N LEU A 259 15.11 17.88 -4.75
CA LEU A 259 14.25 17.47 -5.85
C LEU A 259 12.80 17.27 -5.40
N ARG A 260 12.65 16.80 -4.17
CA ARG A 260 11.37 16.43 -3.56
C ARG A 260 11.48 16.44 -2.05
N SER A 261 10.33 16.38 -1.40
CA SER A 261 10.24 16.15 0.04
C SER A 261 10.95 14.86 0.42
N HIS A 262 11.54 14.84 1.60
CA HIS A 262 12.21 13.66 2.11
C HIS A 262 11.23 12.49 2.23
N LEU A 263 11.73 11.32 1.89
CA LEU A 263 10.99 10.07 1.93
C LEU A 263 11.52 9.23 3.08
N VAL A 264 10.62 8.61 3.84
CA VAL A 264 11.00 7.53 4.75
C VAL A 264 10.42 6.27 4.14
N PRO A 265 11.16 5.58 3.24
CA PRO A 265 10.61 4.45 2.53
C PRO A 265 10.32 3.31 3.51
N ARG A 266 9.18 2.67 3.33
CA ARG A 266 8.76 1.50 4.10
C ARG A 266 9.04 0.20 3.35
N THR A 267 9.16 0.27 2.03
CA THR A 267 9.48 -0.86 1.16
C THR A 267 10.49 -0.46 0.08
N ALA A 268 11.17 -1.47 -0.50
CA ALA A 268 12.03 -1.28 -1.67
C ALA A 268 11.24 -0.68 -2.84
N ASP A 269 10.02 -1.16 -3.09
CA ASP A 269 9.19 -0.69 -4.19
C ASP A 269 8.75 0.78 -4.03
N GLU A 270 8.51 1.25 -2.81
CA GLU A 270 8.24 2.68 -2.54
C GLU A 270 9.45 3.55 -2.88
N LEU A 271 10.65 3.12 -2.51
CA LEU A 271 11.87 3.82 -2.86
C LEU A 271 12.11 3.79 -4.38
N LEU A 272 11.88 2.64 -5.03
CA LEU A 272 11.98 2.49 -6.48
C LEU A 272 11.03 3.44 -7.22
N ASP A 273 9.79 3.56 -6.75
CA ASP A 273 8.81 4.45 -7.35
C ASP A 273 9.19 5.92 -7.15
N ALA A 274 9.76 6.26 -6.00
CA ALA A 274 10.24 7.62 -5.73
C ALA A 274 11.49 8.02 -6.57
N ILE A 275 12.23 7.03 -7.08
CA ILE A 275 13.44 7.21 -7.89
C ILE A 275 13.12 7.39 -9.39
N LYS A 276 11.97 6.88 -9.86
CA LYS A 276 11.51 7.03 -11.25
C LYS A 276 11.26 8.50 -11.58
#